data_AF-A0A963X0X1-F1
#
_entry.id   AF-A0A963X0X1-F1
#
_cell.length_a   1.000
_cell.length_b   1.000
_cell.length_c   1.000
_cell.angle_alpha   90.00
_cell.angle_beta   90.00
_cell.angle_gamma   90.00
#
_symmetry.space_group_name_H-M   'P 1'
#
loop_
_entity.id
_entity.type
_entity.pdbx_description
1 polymer ?
#
loop_
_entity_poly.entity_id
_entity_poly.type
_entity_poly.pdbx_seq_one_letter_code
_entity_poly.pdbx_strand_id
1 'polypeptide(L)'
;MPTAAKLFAAFAFAVLAFFAAEIFKPYMEEGTQFGYFSVVSALIGLVCGWRIMGPDAGRGNWMAVGSGIKTAVCTVGLALIVFSIEEMLVLAFRPAYDGPMEAVVGAVGLGVDFLLRMIEWDFLAVIVIGGALAGLLSEWAARRWR
;
A
#
# COMPACT_ATOMS: atom_id res chain seq x y z
N MET A 1 -10.60 -3.99 20.78
CA MET A 1 -9.95 -3.00 21.69
C MET A 1 -8.79 -2.34 20.93
N PRO A 2 -8.68 -1.00 20.91
CA PRO A 2 -7.50 -0.31 20.36
C PRO A 2 -6.34 -0.47 21.33
N THR A 3 -5.34 -1.27 20.95
CA THR A 3 -4.10 -1.46 21.73
C THR A 3 -3.01 -0.53 21.19
N ALA A 4 -2.04 -0.15 22.01
CA ALA A 4 -0.88 0.64 21.57
C ALA A 4 -0.19 -0.01 20.36
N ALA A 5 -0.13 -1.34 20.33
CA ALA A 5 0.35 -2.14 19.21
C ALA A 5 -0.32 -1.81 17.86
N LYS A 6 -1.64 -1.56 17.86
CA LYS A 6 -2.38 -1.19 16.66
C LYS A 6 -2.00 0.18 16.11
N LEU A 7 -1.77 1.15 17.00
CA LEU A 7 -1.31 2.49 16.61
C LEU A 7 0.10 2.43 16.01
N PHE A 8 1.02 1.70 16.65
CA PHE A 8 2.38 1.53 16.13
C PHE A 8 2.39 0.80 14.79
N ALA A 9 1.58 -0.25 14.63
CA ALA A 9 1.43 -0.95 13.36
C ALA A 9 0.89 -0.03 12.27
N ALA A 10 -0.20 0.69 12.55
CA ALA A 10 -0.77 1.63 11.59
C ALA A 10 0.25 2.71 11.18
N PHE A 11 0.99 3.28 12.12
CA PHE A 11 1.99 4.29 11.82
C PHE A 11 3.18 3.73 11.02
N ALA A 12 3.71 2.57 11.40
CA ALA A 12 4.82 1.93 10.69
C ALA A 12 4.45 1.60 9.22
N PHE A 13 3.24 1.08 9.00
CA PHE A 13 2.76 0.79 7.64
C PHE A 13 2.37 2.05 6.85
N ALA A 14 1.93 3.12 7.51
CA ALA A 14 1.72 4.41 6.86
C ALA A 14 3.03 4.99 6.33
N VAL A 15 4.09 4.97 7.14
CA VAL A 15 5.43 5.42 6.74
C VAL A 15 5.99 4.55 5.62
N LEU A 16 5.86 3.22 5.73
CA LEU A 16 6.26 2.30 4.68
C LEU A 16 5.57 2.59 3.35
N ALA A 17 4.24 2.78 3.38
CA ALA A 17 3.47 3.04 2.18
C ALA A 17 3.80 4.41 1.57
N PHE A 18 4.11 5.41 2.39
CA PHE A 18 4.60 6.71 1.93
C PHE A 18 5.92 6.58 1.16
N PHE A 19 6.92 5.88 1.75
CA PHE A 19 8.21 5.69 1.08
C PHE A 19 8.10 4.80 -0.15
N ALA A 20 7.30 3.74 -0.10
CA ALA A 20 7.02 2.90 -1.27
C ALA A 20 6.40 3.73 -2.40
N ALA A 21 5.50 4.66 -2.08
CA ALA A 21 4.92 5.58 -3.05
C ALA A 21 5.95 6.54 -3.64
N GLU A 22 6.83 7.15 -2.83
CA GLU A 22 7.92 8.01 -3.33
C GLU A 22 8.87 7.26 -4.27
N ILE A 23 9.23 6.02 -3.93
CA ILE A 23 10.07 5.16 -4.77
C ILE A 23 9.34 4.75 -6.05
N PHE A 24 8.01 4.72 -6.03
CA PHE A 24 7.21 4.37 -7.20
C PHE A 24 7.05 5.54 -8.20
N LYS A 25 7.10 6.80 -7.74
CA LYS A 25 6.91 7.99 -8.61
C LYS A 25 7.83 8.03 -9.84
N PRO A 26 9.15 7.73 -9.76
CA PRO A 26 10.04 7.73 -10.91
C PRO A 26 9.66 6.73 -12.01
N TYR A 27 8.86 5.71 -11.68
CA TYR A 27 8.40 4.69 -12.64
C TYR A 27 7.11 5.10 -13.37
N MET A 28 6.50 6.23 -13.03
CA MET A 28 5.40 6.80 -13.80
C MET A 28 5.88 7.87 -14.78
N GLU A 29 5.11 8.06 -15.85
CA GLU A 29 5.45 8.93 -16.97
C GLU A 29 5.70 10.39 -16.55
N GLU A 30 6.69 11.01 -17.18
CA GLU A 30 7.09 12.40 -16.97
C GLU A 30 5.91 13.35 -17.23
N GLY A 31 5.36 13.95 -16.17
CA GLY A 31 4.22 14.87 -16.25
C GLY A 31 3.06 14.55 -15.28
N THR A 32 3.11 13.41 -14.60
CA THR A 32 2.08 13.03 -13.61
C THR A 32 2.12 13.97 -12.39
N GLN A 33 1.02 14.68 -12.11
CA GLN A 33 0.90 15.48 -10.89
C GLN A 33 0.62 14.59 -9.69
N PHE A 34 1.67 14.08 -9.04
CA PHE A 34 1.56 13.18 -7.87
C PHE A 34 1.00 13.82 -6.58
N GLY A 35 0.38 15.00 -6.64
CA GLY A 35 0.13 15.90 -5.50
C GLY A 35 -0.24 15.20 -4.19
N TYR A 36 -1.26 14.33 -4.21
CA TYR A 36 -1.74 13.59 -3.04
C TYR A 36 -1.38 12.10 -3.02
N PHE A 37 -0.65 11.59 -4.02
CA PHE A 37 -0.36 10.16 -4.21
C PHE A 37 0.30 9.53 -2.98
N SER A 38 1.35 10.16 -2.45
CA SER A 38 2.07 9.66 -1.26
C SER A 38 1.20 9.71 0.00
N VAL A 39 0.34 10.72 0.13
CA VAL A 39 -0.54 10.91 1.30
C VAL A 39 -1.67 9.88 1.29
N VAL A 40 -2.28 9.64 0.14
CA VAL A 40 -3.31 8.59 -0.04
C VAL A 40 -2.70 7.22 0.23
N SER A 41 -1.50 6.95 -0.30
CA SER A 41 -0.77 5.70 -0.03
C SER A 41 -0.49 5.52 1.47
N ALA A 42 -0.06 6.58 2.17
CA ALA A 42 0.16 6.56 3.61
C ALA A 42 -1.14 6.25 4.38
N LEU A 43 -2.28 6.82 3.97
CA LEU A 43 -3.58 6.53 4.59
C LEU A 43 -4.00 5.07 4.37
N ILE A 44 -3.78 4.52 3.17
CA ILE A 44 -4.03 3.10 2.89
C ILE A 44 -3.14 2.22 3.77
N GLY A 45 -1.85 2.55 3.87
CA GLY A 45 -0.90 1.87 4.77
C GLY A 45 -1.34 1.93 6.23
N LEU A 46 -1.86 3.08 6.68
CA LEU A 46 -2.39 3.27 8.03
C LEU A 46 -3.57 2.31 8.30
N VAL A 47 -4.54 2.26 7.39
CA VAL A 47 -5.72 1.39 7.52
C VAL A 47 -5.31 -0.09 7.49
N CYS A 48 -4.41 -0.48 6.58
CA CYS A 48 -3.91 -1.85 6.48
C CYS A 48 -3.12 -2.26 7.72
N GLY A 49 -2.21 -1.42 8.21
CA GLY A 49 -1.47 -1.66 9.44
C GLY A 49 -2.39 -1.82 10.66
N TRP A 50 -3.47 -1.03 10.73
CA TRP A 50 -4.44 -1.13 11.82
C TRP A 50 -5.29 -2.41 11.76
N ARG A 51 -5.80 -2.76 10.56
CA ARG A 51 -6.75 -3.87 10.38
C ARG A 51 -6.08 -5.23 10.23
N ILE A 52 -4.93 -5.30 9.58
CA ILE A 52 -4.28 -6.56 9.20
C ILE A 52 -3.14 -6.88 10.18
N MET A 53 -2.17 -5.98 10.35
CA MET A 53 -1.03 -6.22 11.24
C MET A 53 -1.42 -6.12 12.72
N GLY A 54 -2.20 -5.10 13.08
CA GLY A 54 -2.53 -4.79 14.47
C GLY A 54 -3.14 -5.93 15.30
N PRO A 55 -4.05 -6.77 14.77
CA PRO A 55 -4.55 -7.96 15.47
C PRO A 55 -3.55 -9.12 15.56
N ASP A 56 -2.58 -9.18 14.65
CA ASP A 56 -1.56 -10.23 14.61
C ASP A 56 -0.34 -9.90 15.48
N ALA A 57 -0.20 -8.64 15.92
CA ALA A 57 0.84 -8.18 16.83
C ALA A 57 0.72 -8.81 18.23
N GLY A 58 1.85 -9.26 18.78
CA GLY A 58 2.01 -9.89 20.10
C GLY A 58 1.97 -11.42 20.09
N ARG A 59 1.90 -12.04 18.91
CA ARG A 59 1.79 -13.51 18.73
C ARG A 59 3.13 -14.19 18.40
N GLY A 60 4.24 -13.45 18.39
CA GLY A 60 5.60 -13.97 18.21
C GLY A 60 6.33 -13.41 16.99
N ASN A 61 7.66 -13.30 17.08
CA ASN A 61 8.52 -12.68 16.05
C ASN A 61 8.37 -13.32 14.66
N TRP A 62 8.31 -14.64 14.58
CA TRP A 62 8.20 -15.34 13.29
C TRP A 62 6.87 -15.05 12.60
N MET A 63 5.79 -15.02 13.38
CA MET A 63 4.46 -14.72 12.86
C MET A 63 4.31 -13.24 12.50
N ALA A 64 5.02 -12.35 13.20
CA ALA A 64 5.07 -10.93 12.92
C ALA A 64 5.73 -10.60 11.57
N VAL A 65 6.80 -11.32 11.20
CA VAL A 65 7.45 -11.13 9.89
C VAL A 65 6.51 -11.54 8.76
N GLY A 66 5.91 -12.74 8.85
CA GLY A 66 4.99 -13.24 7.82
C GLY A 66 3.73 -12.37 7.69
N SER A 67 3.13 -11.97 8.81
CA SER A 67 1.98 -11.06 8.81
C SER A 67 2.35 -9.65 8.33
N GLY A 68 3.57 -9.19 8.60
CA GLY A 68 4.09 -7.91 8.12
C GLY A 68 4.23 -7.87 6.60
N ILE A 69 4.84 -8.89 6.00
CA ILE A 69 4.94 -9.04 4.54
C ILE A 69 3.54 -9.14 3.92
N LYS A 70 2.65 -9.97 4.48
CA LYS A 70 1.25 -10.08 4.03
C LYS A 70 0.55 -8.72 4.05
N THR A 71 0.73 -7.93 5.12
CA THR A 71 0.14 -6.60 5.24
C THR A 71 0.71 -5.63 4.20
N ALA A 72 2.01 -5.69 3.92
CA ALA A 72 2.63 -4.86 2.89
C ALA A 72 2.06 -5.20 1.50
N VAL A 73 1.95 -6.48 1.16
CA VAL A 73 1.36 -6.95 -0.12
C VAL A 73 -0.11 -6.51 -0.23
N CYS A 74 -0.91 -6.67 0.82
CA CYS A 74 -2.30 -6.19 0.84
C CYS A 74 -2.38 -4.66 0.68
N THR A 75 -1.45 -3.91 1.25
CA THR A 75 -1.38 -2.46 1.13
C THR A 75 -1.14 -2.04 -0.31
N VAL A 76 -0.19 -2.70 -0.99
CA VAL A 76 0.09 -2.46 -2.42
C VAL A 76 -1.13 -2.81 -3.28
N GLY A 77 -1.75 -3.96 -3.05
CA GLY A 77 -2.96 -4.36 -3.78
C GLY A 77 -4.12 -3.38 -3.60
N LEU A 78 -4.34 -2.89 -2.38
CA LEU A 78 -5.37 -1.87 -2.13
C LEU A 78 -5.01 -0.51 -2.75
N ALA A 79 -3.74 -0.11 -2.72
CA ALA A 79 -3.28 1.10 -3.40
C ALA A 79 -3.51 1.03 -4.90
N LEU A 80 -3.15 -0.08 -5.55
CA LEU A 80 -3.42 -0.32 -6.97
C LEU A 80 -4.91 -0.17 -7.29
N ILE A 81 -5.80 -0.80 -6.52
CA ILE A 81 -7.25 -0.70 -6.75
C ILE A 81 -7.73 0.75 -6.63
N VAL A 82 -7.30 1.46 -5.58
CA VAL A 82 -7.73 2.86 -5.35
C VAL A 82 -7.24 3.77 -6.47
N PHE A 83 -5.98 3.67 -6.88
CA PHE A 83 -5.42 4.51 -7.95
C PHE A 83 -5.96 4.15 -9.33
N SER A 84 -6.18 2.86 -9.63
CA SER A 84 -6.82 2.45 -10.89
C SER A 84 -8.25 2.98 -11.00
N ILE A 85 -9.01 3.01 -9.90
CA ILE A 85 -10.36 3.59 -9.88
C ILE A 85 -10.29 5.11 -10.07
N GLU A 86 -9.37 5.80 -9.39
CA GLU A 86 -9.18 7.25 -9.55
C GLU A 86 -8.86 7.62 -11.00
N GLU A 87 -7.89 6.93 -11.60
CA GLU A 87 -7.48 7.15 -12.99
C GLU A 87 -8.64 6.86 -13.96
N MET A 88 -9.40 5.77 -13.74
CA MET A 88 -10.60 5.46 -14.51
C MET A 88 -11.66 6.56 -14.42
N LEU A 89 -11.90 7.12 -13.23
CA LEU A 89 -12.86 8.21 -13.06
C LEU A 89 -12.40 9.45 -13.84
N VAL A 90 -11.12 9.81 -13.73
CA VAL A 90 -10.53 10.94 -14.49
C VAL A 90 -10.67 10.71 -16.01
N LEU A 91 -10.40 9.50 -16.48
CA LEU A 91 -10.55 9.08 -17.87
C LEU A 91 -12.00 9.09 -18.34
N ALA A 92 -12.94 8.68 -17.49
CA ALA A 92 -14.38 8.67 -17.79
C ALA A 92 -14.99 10.08 -17.86
N PHE A 93 -14.44 11.06 -17.11
CA PHE A 93 -14.83 12.46 -17.22
C PHE A 93 -14.18 13.18 -18.42
N ARG A 94 -13.17 12.58 -19.06
CA ARG A 94 -12.74 12.99 -20.41
C ARG A 94 -13.69 12.33 -21.44
N PRO A 95 -14.18 13.07 -22.45
CA PRO A 95 -15.16 12.56 -23.42
C PRO A 95 -14.56 11.56 -24.44
N ALA A 96 -13.73 10.62 -23.99
CA ALA A 96 -12.92 9.72 -24.82
C ALA A 96 -13.39 8.24 -24.80
N TYR A 97 -14.36 7.86 -23.96
CA TYR A 97 -14.87 6.49 -23.88
C TYR A 97 -16.37 6.45 -24.16
N ASP A 98 -16.77 5.62 -25.13
CA ASP A 98 -18.13 5.55 -25.67
C ASP A 98 -19.06 4.63 -24.85
N GLY A 99 -18.59 4.04 -23.74
CA GLY A 99 -19.44 3.26 -22.84
C GLY A 99 -18.81 2.77 -21.52
N PRO A 100 -19.64 2.43 -20.51
CA PRO A 100 -19.19 2.05 -19.16
C PRO A 100 -18.37 0.74 -19.12
N MET A 101 -18.58 -0.18 -20.07
CA MET A 101 -17.79 -1.43 -20.15
C MET A 101 -16.35 -1.20 -20.64
N GLU A 102 -16.13 -0.28 -21.60
CA GLU A 102 -14.78 0.05 -22.07
C GLU A 102 -13.95 0.72 -20.98
N ALA A 103 -14.59 1.57 -20.15
CA ALA A 103 -13.93 2.19 -19.01
C ALA A 103 -13.42 1.15 -17.98
N VAL A 104 -14.21 0.12 -17.69
CA VAL A 104 -13.81 -0.96 -16.77
C VAL A 104 -12.64 -1.77 -17.33
N VAL A 105 -12.68 -2.14 -18.61
CA VAL A 105 -11.58 -2.87 -19.26
C VAL A 105 -10.30 -2.03 -19.29
N GLY A 106 -10.42 -0.73 -19.57
CA GLY A 106 -9.31 0.22 -19.50
C GLY A 106 -8.70 0.32 -18.10
N ALA A 107 -9.53 0.37 -17.05
CA ALA A 107 -9.05 0.40 -15.66
C ALA A 107 -8.28 -0.85 -15.25
N VAL A 108 -8.74 -2.04 -15.71
CA VAL A 108 -8.03 -3.30 -15.49
C VAL A 108 -6.68 -3.28 -16.23
N GLY A 109 -6.66 -2.78 -17.47
CA GLY A 109 -5.42 -2.60 -18.24
C GLY A 109 -4.41 -1.70 -17.51
N LEU A 110 -4.86 -0.53 -17.04
CA LEU A 110 -4.03 0.40 -16.26
C LEU A 110 -3.52 -0.24 -14.96
N GLY A 111 -4.37 -1.00 -14.26
CA GLY A 111 -3.96 -1.74 -13.07
C GLY A 111 -2.87 -2.79 -13.36
N VAL A 112 -2.94 -3.47 -14.50
CA VAL A 112 -1.91 -4.42 -14.94
C VAL A 112 -0.62 -3.69 -15.31
N ASP A 113 -0.68 -2.57 -16.02
CA ASP A 113 0.51 -1.78 -16.36
C ASP A 113 1.20 -1.24 -15.11
N PHE A 114 0.45 -0.75 -14.13
CA PHE A 114 1.02 -0.38 -12.84
C PHE A 114 1.62 -1.56 -12.09
N LEU A 115 0.97 -2.72 -12.10
CA LEU A 115 1.49 -3.93 -11.48
C LEU A 115 2.82 -4.36 -12.11
N LEU A 116 2.94 -4.31 -13.43
CA LEU A 116 4.18 -4.63 -14.15
C LEU A 116 5.30 -3.66 -13.81
N ARG A 117 4.99 -2.36 -13.70
CA ARG A 117 5.93 -1.32 -13.25
C ARG A 117 6.37 -1.50 -11.78
N MET A 118 5.57 -2.16 -10.95
CA MET A 118 5.90 -2.47 -9.55
C MET A 118 6.84 -3.68 -9.38
N ILE A 119 7.11 -4.46 -10.42
CA ILE A 119 8.01 -5.64 -10.37
C ILE A 119 9.50 -5.22 -10.37
N GLU A 120 9.78 -3.93 -10.30
CA GLU A 120 11.13 -3.42 -10.18
C GLU A 120 11.79 -3.81 -8.85
N TRP A 121 13.09 -4.11 -8.91
CA TRP A 121 13.82 -4.72 -7.79
C TRP A 121 13.83 -3.85 -6.54
N ASP A 122 13.89 -2.52 -6.74
CA ASP A 122 13.92 -1.54 -5.66
C ASP A 122 12.58 -1.51 -4.89
N PHE A 123 11.45 -1.57 -5.61
CA PHE A 123 10.13 -1.59 -4.99
C PHE A 123 9.88 -2.89 -4.22
N LEU A 124 10.23 -4.04 -4.82
CA LEU A 124 10.11 -5.34 -4.17
C LEU A 124 10.96 -5.43 -2.91
N ALA A 125 12.20 -4.95 -2.96
CA ALA A 125 13.09 -4.91 -1.80
C ALA A 125 12.47 -4.10 -0.65
N VAL A 126 11.89 -2.93 -0.94
CA VAL A 126 11.25 -2.05 0.06
C VAL A 126 10.01 -2.70 0.66
N ILE A 127 9.16 -3.35 -0.14
CA ILE A 127 7.95 -4.00 0.36
C ILE A 127 8.30 -5.21 1.24
N VAL A 128 9.26 -6.04 0.82
CA VAL A 128 9.65 -7.24 1.57
C VAL A 128 10.41 -6.89 2.84
N ILE A 129 11.47 -6.09 2.72
CA ILE A 129 12.33 -5.71 3.86
C ILE A 129 11.56 -4.76 4.79
N GLY A 130 10.92 -3.74 4.22
CA GLY A 130 10.11 -2.80 4.99
C GLY A 130 8.94 -3.49 5.67
N GLY A 131 8.23 -4.39 4.99
CA GLY A 131 7.09 -5.11 5.55
C GLY A 131 7.50 -6.01 6.72
N ALA A 132 8.63 -6.69 6.60
CA ALA A 132 9.21 -7.49 7.67
C ALA A 132 9.64 -6.61 8.87
N LEU A 133 10.33 -5.49 8.62
CA LEU A 133 10.77 -4.57 9.67
C LEU A 133 9.59 -3.90 10.38
N ALA A 134 8.59 -3.43 9.63
CA ALA A 134 7.36 -2.85 10.18
C ALA A 134 6.59 -3.88 11.02
N GLY A 135 6.55 -5.14 10.59
CA GLY A 135 5.99 -6.25 11.35
C GLY A 135 6.72 -6.48 12.67
N LEU A 136 8.05 -6.55 12.64
CA LEU A 136 8.89 -6.72 13.84
C LEU A 136 8.79 -5.53 14.82
N LEU A 137 8.74 -4.31 14.30
CA LEU A 137 8.55 -3.11 15.11
C LEU A 137 7.19 -3.11 15.83
N SER A 138 6.14 -3.53 15.12
CA SER A 138 4.79 -3.67 15.70
C SER A 138 4.75 -4.72 16.81
N GLU A 139 5.45 -5.84 16.62
CA GLU A 139 5.59 -6.91 17.60
C GLU A 139 6.41 -6.46 18.83
N TRP A 140 7.50 -5.72 18.62
CA TRP A 140 8.28 -5.15 19.72
C TRP A 140 7.45 -4.17 20.55
N ALA A 141 6.69 -3.28 19.89
CA ALA A 141 5.78 -2.36 20.56
C ALA A 141 4.70 -3.11 21.36
N ALA A 142 4.13 -4.17 20.77
CA ALA A 142 3.13 -5.02 21.43
C ALA A 142 3.66 -5.74 22.68
N ARG A 143 4.94 -6.13 22.70
CA ARG A 143 5.57 -6.74 23.88
C ARG A 143 5.95 -5.73 24.96
N ARG A 144 6.36 -4.52 24.55
CA ARG A 144 6.84 -3.48 25.46
C ARG A 144 5.71 -2.74 26.17
N TRP A 145 4.52 -2.64 25.55
CA TRP A 145 3.36 -1.90 26.04
C TRP A 145 2.17 -2.82 26.35
N ARG A 146 2.44 -4.06 26.82
CA ARG A 146 1.39 -4.97 27.32
C ARG A 146 0.71 -4.44 28.57
#